data_AF-A0A158DRY0-F1
#
_entry.id   AF-A0A158DRY0-F1
#
_cell.length_a   1.000
_cell.length_b   1.000
_cell.length_c   1.000
_cell.angle_alpha   90.00
_cell.angle_beta   90.00
_cell.angle_gamma   90.00
#
_symmetry.space_group_name_H-M   'P 1'
#
loop_
_entity.id
_entity.type
_entity.pdbx_description
1 polymer ?
#
loop_
_entity_poly.entity_id
_entity_poly.type
_entity_poly.pdbx_seq_one_letter_code
_entity_poly.pdbx_strand_id
1 'polypeptide(L)' 'MIYRNKTEAYWEPLLTIARDELGIHSFDPMGKPSADIRMCRVEDIGRALERAYDLGLMVGHTVTRAGCVNGECA' A
#
# COMPACT_ATOMS: atom_id res chain seq x y z
N MET A 1 21.91 4.52 10.74
CA MET A 1 21.10 5.19 9.71
C MET A 1 19.77 5.56 10.33
N ILE A 2 19.45 6.85 10.35
CA ILE A 2 18.16 7.34 10.87
C ILE A 2 17.09 6.84 9.91
N TYR A 3 16.23 5.92 10.38
CA TYR A 3 14.98 5.60 9.69
C TYR A 3 14.11 6.87 9.76
N ARG A 4 14.31 7.79 8.82
CA ARG A 4 13.33 8.85 8.58
C ARG A 4 12.01 8.15 8.32
N ASN A 5 10.97 8.56 9.04
CA ASN A 5 9.62 8.03 8.97
C ASN A 5 9.04 8.23 7.55
N LYS A 6 9.48 7.41 6.60
CA LYS A 6 9.08 7.48 5.19
C LYS A 6 7.58 7.20 5.05
N THR A 7 7.01 6.49 6.02
CA THR A 7 5.59 6.15 6.14
C THR A 7 4.72 7.40 6.27
N GLU A 8 5.18 8.46 6.95
CA GLU A 8 4.43 9.71 7.09
C GLU A 8 4.25 10.44 5.75
N ALA A 9 5.29 10.48 4.90
CA ALA A 9 5.24 11.22 3.64
C ALA A 9 4.28 10.62 2.60
N TYR A 10 4.03 9.31 2.68
CA TYR A 10 3.10 8.60 1.79
C TYR A 10 1.69 8.47 2.37
N TRP A 11 1.52 8.84 3.64
CA TRP A 11 0.25 8.68 4.36
C TRP A 11 -0.87 9.53 3.75
N GLU A 12 -0.60 10.81 3.47
CA GLU A 12 -1.58 11.72 2.89
C GLU A 12 -2.02 11.32 1.46
N PRO A 13 -1.10 10.96 0.54
CA PRO A 13 -1.48 10.39 -0.75
C PRO A 13 -2.29 9.10 -0.63
N LEU A 14 -1.87 8.16 0.23
CA LEU A 14 -2.57 6.89 0.41
C LEU A 14 -3.98 7.10 0.97
N LEU A 15 -4.14 7.98 1.95
CA LEU A 15 -5.45 8.31 2.51
C LEU A 15 -6.35 9.00 1.49
N THR A 16 -5.78 9.80 0.59
CA THR A 16 -6.51 10.43 -0.50
C THR A 16 -7.03 9.39 -1.49
N ILE A 17 -6.17 8.47 -1.94
CA ILE A 17 -6.57 7.38 -2.84
C ILE A 17 -7.62 6.47 -2.17
N ALA A 18 -7.40 6.09 -0.91
CA ALA A 18 -8.30 5.20 -0.19
C ALA A 18 -9.68 5.83 0.04
N ARG A 19 -9.74 7.15 0.25
CA ARG A 19 -10.99 7.89 0.36
C ARG A 19 -11.72 8.00 -0.98
N ASP A 20 -11.00 8.35 -2.04
CA ASP A 20 -11.58 8.57 -3.37
C ASP A 20 -12.10 7.26 -3.98
N GLU A 21 -11.32 6.17 -3.85
CA GLU A 21 -11.57 4.92 -4.56
C GLU A 21 -12.27 3.87 -3.67
N LEU A 22 -11.99 3.85 -2.37
CA LEU A 22 -12.47 2.80 -1.45
C LEU A 22 -13.39 3.33 -0.34
N GLY A 23 -13.63 4.65 -0.28
CA GLY A 23 -14.41 5.30 0.77
C GLY A 23 -13.79 5.19 2.17
N ILE A 24 -12.48 4.93 2.27
CA ILE A 24 -11.76 4.79 3.54
C ILE A 24 -11.25 6.18 3.96
N HIS A 25 -11.81 6.71 5.03
CA HIS A 25 -11.51 8.08 5.50
C HIS A 25 -10.44 8.14 6.61
N SER A 26 -10.13 7.01 7.24
CA SER A 26 -9.01 6.84 8.17
C SER A 26 -8.53 5.39 8.13
N PHE A 27 -7.25 5.18 8.42
CA PHE A 27 -6.65 3.86 8.61
C PHE A 27 -6.60 3.44 10.10
N ASP A 28 -7.09 4.28 11.01
CA ASP A 28 -7.18 3.94 12.42
C ASP A 28 -8.20 2.82 12.63
N PRO A 29 -7.84 1.72 13.32
CA PRO A 29 -8.80 0.68 13.66
C PRO A 29 -9.85 1.26 14.61
N MET A 30 -11.11 1.11 14.24
CA MET A 30 -12.25 1.55 15.04
C MET A 30 -12.60 0.54 16.14
N GLY A 31 -11.96 -0.65 16.12
CA GLY A 31 -12.20 -1.74 17.06
C GLY A 31 -13.57 -2.38 16.90
N LYS A 32 -14.20 -2.19 15.73
CA LYS A 32 -15.56 -2.65 15.43
C LYS A 32 -15.54 -3.35 14.07
N PRO A 33 -15.89 -4.64 13.98
CA PRO A 33 -15.86 -5.38 12.72
C PRO A 33 -16.64 -4.71 11.58
N SER A 34 -17.75 -4.05 11.88
CA SER A 34 -18.58 -3.35 10.90
C SER A 34 -17.94 -2.07 10.33
N ALA A 35 -16.95 -1.51 11.00
CA ALA A 35 -16.20 -0.33 10.56
C ALA A 35 -14.84 -0.72 9.95
N ASP A 36 -14.23 -1.79 10.48
CA ASP A 36 -12.90 -2.26 10.11
C ASP A 36 -12.91 -3.21 8.90
N ILE A 37 -14.04 -3.88 8.62
CA ILE A 37 -14.23 -4.75 7.45
C ILE A 37 -15.19 -4.07 6.48
N ARG A 38 -14.81 -4.00 5.20
CA ARG A 38 -15.61 -3.38 4.14
C ARG A 38 -15.67 -4.28 2.91
N MET A 39 -16.83 -4.28 2.26
CA MET A 39 -16.97 -4.84 0.92
C MET A 39 -16.58 -3.76 -0.10
N CYS A 40 -15.59 -4.06 -0.92
CA CYS A 40 -15.20 -3.22 -2.06
C CYS A 40 -15.39 -4.02 -3.34
N ARG A 41 -15.70 -3.33 -4.44
CA ARG A 41 -15.68 -3.99 -5.75
C ARG A 41 -14.23 -4.24 -6.15
N VAL A 42 -13.98 -5.32 -6.87
CA VAL A 42 -12.63 -5.66 -7.34
C VAL A 42 -12.09 -4.56 -8.27
N GLU A 43 -12.96 -3.93 -9.06
CA GLU A 43 -12.57 -2.83 -9.97
C GLU A 43 -12.05 -1.59 -9.22
N ASP A 44 -12.65 -1.26 -8.08
CA ASP A 44 -12.26 -0.10 -7.26
C ASP A 44 -10.90 -0.32 -6.60
N ILE A 45 -10.62 -1.56 -6.21
CA ILE A 45 -9.29 -1.97 -5.73
C ILE A 45 -8.25 -1.80 -6.84
N GLY A 46 -8.56 -2.24 -8.06
CA GLY A 46 -7.69 -2.06 -9.22
C GLY A 46 -7.35 -0.59 -9.47
N ARG A 47 -8.36 0.28 -9.48
CA ARG A 47 -8.18 1.73 -9.70
C ARG A 47 -7.35 2.38 -8.59
N ALA A 48 -7.56 1.99 -7.33
CA ALA A 48 -6.76 2.47 -6.21
C ALA A 48 -5.27 2.10 -6.36
N LEU A 49 -4.97 0.89 -6.81
CA LEU A 49 -3.60 0.44 -7.04
C LEU A 49 -2.94 1.16 -8.21
N GLU A 50 -3.65 1.34 -9.33
CA GLU A 50 -3.19 2.10 -10.49
C GLU A 50 -2.81 3.53 -10.10
N ARG A 51 -3.69 4.24 -9.37
CA ARG A 51 -3.41 5.60 -8.88
C ARG A 51 -2.24 5.65 -7.91
N ALA A 52 -2.05 4.61 -7.09
CA ALA A 52 -0.89 4.52 -6.22
C ALA A 52 0.41 4.41 -7.03
N TYR A 53 0.42 3.58 -8.08
CA TYR A 53 1.58 3.46 -8.97
C TYR A 53 1.87 4.75 -9.74
N ASP A 54 0.85 5.47 -10.22
CA ASP A 54 1.01 6.77 -10.88
C ASP A 54 1.69 7.81 -9.97
N LEU A 55 1.45 7.71 -8.66
CA LEU A 55 2.05 8.57 -7.63
C LEU A 55 3.42 8.07 -7.15
N GLY A 56 3.96 7.01 -7.76
CA GLY A 56 5.25 6.41 -7.40
C GLY A 56 5.20 5.63 -6.07
N LEU A 57 4.00 5.31 -5.57
CA LEU A 57 3.81 4.48 -4.39
C LEU A 57 3.96 3.02 -4.81
N MET A 58 5.12 2.43 -4.57
CA MET A 58 5.26 0.98 -4.64
C MET A 58 4.66 0.35 -3.39
N VAL A 59 3.40 -0.06 -3.49
CA VAL A 59 2.67 -0.76 -2.43
C VAL A 59 2.65 -2.26 -2.75
N GLY A 60 3.21 -3.07 -1.84
CA GLY A 60 3.27 -4.52 -2.00
C GLY A 60 4.37 -5.15 -1.16
N HIS A 61 4.28 -6.46 -0.92
CA HIS A 61 5.40 -7.23 -0.40
C HIS A 61 6.56 -7.03 -1.37
N THR A 62 7.65 -6.39 -0.93
CA THR A 62 8.92 -6.50 -1.63
C THR A 62 9.19 -7.99 -1.75
N VAL A 63 8.90 -8.57 -2.92
CA VAL A 63 9.70 -9.70 -3.37
C VAL A 63 11.03 -9.05 -3.64
N THR A 64 11.81 -8.84 -2.58
CA THR A 64 13.25 -8.88 -2.68
C THR A 64 13.46 -10.21 -3.38
N ARG A 65 13.64 -10.18 -4.71
CA ARG A 65 14.27 -11.28 -5.40
C ARG A 65 15.61 -11.30 -4.68
N ALA A 66 15.69 -12.12 -3.62
CA ALA A 66 16.93 -12.45 -2.96
C ALA A 66 17.86 -12.67 -4.13
N GLY A 67 18.92 -11.86 -4.20
CA GLY A 67 19.81 -11.87 -5.33
C GLY A 67 20.06 -13.33 -5.65
N CYS A 68 19.97 -13.68 -6.93
CA CYS A 68 20.67 -14.85 -7.39
C CYS A 68 22.12 -14.58 -6.95
N VAL A 69 22.47 -15.08 -5.75
CA VAL A 69 23.82 -15.22 -5.29
C VAL A 69 24.45 -16.01 -6.40
N ASN A 70 25.43 -15.39 -7.04
CA ASN A 70 26.27 -16.03 -8.03
C ASN A 70 26.71 -17.38 -7.45
N GLY A 71 26.08 -18.45 -7.93
CA GLY A 71 26.71 -19.75 -7.96
C GLY A 71 27.70 -19.68 -9.10
N GLU A 72 28.89 -19.16 -8.84
CA GLU A 72 30.05 -19.49 -9.65
C GLU A 72 30.19 -21.00 -9.61
N CYS A 73 29.93 -21.66 -10.74
CA CYS A 73 30.43 -23.00 -10.97
C CYS A 73 31.95 -22.90 -11.16
N ALA A 74 32.71 -23.34 -10.15
CA ALA A 74 34.06 -23.85 -10.29
C ALA A 74 34.31 -24.88 -9.17
#